data_AF-W2D9Q4-F1
#
_entry.id   AF-W2D9Q4-F1
#
_cell.length_a   1.000
_cell.length_b   1.000
_cell.length_c   1.000
_cell.angle_alpha   90.00
_cell.angle_beta   90.00
_cell.angle_gamma   90.00
#
_symmetry.space_group_name_H-M   'P 1'
#
loop_
_entity.id
_entity.type
_entity.pdbx_description
1 polymer ?
#
loop_
_entity_poly.entity_id
_entity_poly.type
_entity_poly.pdbx_seq_one_letter_code
_entity_poly.pdbx_strand_id
1 'polypeptide(L)'
;MQRFFKVITGVLQVMFVSAGAHVMASSLVLPTSAQLAGHWQLHQQDQVCALDLLEQANALGGDVACAAQWLGEKPLTWTPTPDGIWLMNAEGSGITHLNREQEGEYKGRTPTGLEVVLQRTP
;
A
#
# COMPACT_ATOMS: atom_id res chain seq x y z
N MET A 1 62.37 -1.73 57.17
CA MET A 1 62.13 -0.40 56.58
C MET A 1 61.07 -0.54 55.50
N GLN A 2 60.01 0.25 55.63
CA GLN A 2 58.82 0.26 54.77
C GLN A 2 59.17 0.59 53.32
N ARG A 3 58.43 0.01 52.36
CA ARG A 3 58.07 0.70 51.12
C ARG A 3 56.81 0.10 50.53
N PHE A 4 55.70 0.70 50.95
CA PHE A 4 54.38 0.61 50.36
C PHE A 4 54.44 1.13 48.92
N PHE A 5 54.12 0.28 47.93
CA PHE A 5 53.78 0.75 46.59
C PHE A 5 52.25 0.79 46.49
N LYS A 6 51.67 1.98 46.67
CA LYS A 6 50.28 2.29 46.36
C LYS A 6 50.15 2.38 44.85
N VAL A 7 49.42 1.44 44.23
CA VAL A 7 49.00 1.52 42.84
C VAL A 7 47.77 2.43 42.78
N ILE A 8 47.90 3.60 42.16
CA ILE A 8 46.79 4.53 41.92
C ILE A 8 46.12 4.10 40.62
N THR A 9 44.95 3.47 40.74
CA THR A 9 44.09 3.12 39.59
C THR A 9 43.39 4.39 39.10
N GLY A 10 43.82 4.93 37.96
CA GLY A 10 43.13 6.02 37.28
C GLY A 10 41.86 5.53 36.60
N VAL A 11 40.70 6.11 36.95
CA VAL A 11 39.43 5.82 36.28
C VAL A 11 39.33 6.72 35.05
N LEU A 12 39.41 6.13 33.85
CA LEU A 12 39.19 6.82 32.58
C LEU A 12 37.68 6.84 32.30
N GLN A 13 37.01 7.97 32.50
CA GLN A 13 35.62 8.15 32.04
C GLN A 13 35.59 8.28 30.52
N VAL A 14 35.16 7.21 29.83
CA VAL A 14 34.87 7.23 28.39
C VAL A 14 33.51 7.87 28.20
N MET A 15 33.47 9.07 27.61
CA MET A 15 32.24 9.71 27.16
C MET A 15 31.78 9.03 25.87
N PHE A 16 30.76 8.18 25.95
CA PHE A 16 30.08 7.65 24.77
C PHE A 16 29.23 8.76 24.15
N VAL A 17 29.68 9.29 23.01
CA VAL A 17 28.85 10.13 22.16
C VAL A 17 27.91 9.20 21.38
N SER A 18 26.65 9.14 21.80
CA SER A 18 25.60 8.51 20.99
C SER A 18 25.36 9.39 19.75
N ALA A 19 25.95 9.02 18.62
CA ALA A 19 25.57 9.59 17.33
C ALA A 19 24.09 9.25 17.10
N GLY A 20 23.23 10.26 17.11
CA GLY A 20 21.81 10.09 16.81
C GLY A 20 21.67 9.48 15.42
N ALA A 21 21.05 8.30 15.34
CA ALA A 21 20.70 7.72 14.05
C ALA A 21 19.70 8.66 13.36
N HIS A 22 20.12 9.29 12.27
CA HIS A 22 19.20 9.96 11.37
C HIS A 22 18.26 8.90 10.77
N VAL A 23 17.04 8.79 11.31
CA VAL A 23 15.99 8.00 10.67
C VAL A 23 15.57 8.78 9.42
N MET A 24 16.01 8.31 8.25
CA MET A 24 15.55 8.85 6.98
C MET A 24 14.10 8.42 6.78
N ALA A 25 13.18 9.39 6.65
CA ALA A 25 11.83 9.11 6.18
C ALA A 25 11.92 8.76 4.68
N SER A 26 11.68 7.49 4.34
CA SER A 26 11.56 7.06 2.94
C SER A 26 10.11 7.23 2.49
N SER A 27 9.89 7.88 1.34
CA SER A 27 8.55 8.05 0.76
C SER A 27 8.29 7.00 -0.30
N LEU A 28 7.06 6.50 -0.37
CA LEU A 28 6.62 5.65 -1.48
C LEU A 28 6.43 6.50 -2.75
N VAL A 29 6.74 5.89 -3.89
CA VAL A 29 6.50 6.48 -5.22
C VAL A 29 5.01 6.38 -5.55
N LEU A 30 4.42 7.50 -6.00
CA LEU A 30 3.08 7.51 -6.56
C LEU A 30 3.12 7.02 -8.03
N PRO A 31 2.52 5.87 -8.36
CA PRO A 31 2.42 5.44 -9.75
C PRO A 31 1.49 6.36 -10.56
N THR A 32 1.79 6.49 -11.85
CA THR A 32 0.93 7.18 -12.83
C THR A 32 -0.23 6.30 -13.27
N SER A 33 -1.32 6.89 -13.75
CA SER A 33 -2.44 6.13 -14.30
C SER A 33 -2.03 5.22 -15.47
N ALA A 34 -1.14 5.69 -16.35
CA ALA A 34 -0.65 4.88 -17.48
C ALA A 34 0.06 3.59 -17.03
N GLN A 35 0.76 3.61 -15.89
CA GLN A 35 1.45 2.42 -15.35
C GLN A 35 0.49 1.36 -14.82
N LEU A 36 -0.67 1.78 -14.33
CA LEU A 36 -1.68 0.87 -13.76
C LEU A 36 -2.80 0.54 -14.74
N ALA A 37 -2.95 1.31 -15.81
CA ALA A 37 -3.95 1.05 -16.82
C ALA A 37 -3.76 -0.35 -17.46
N GLY A 38 -4.87 -0.97 -17.83
CA GLY A 38 -4.90 -2.29 -18.44
C GLY A 38 -6.04 -3.15 -17.93
N HIS A 39 -5.90 -4.45 -18.16
CA HIS A 39 -6.88 -5.48 -17.83
C HIS A 39 -6.56 -6.09 -16.45
N TRP A 40 -7.61 -6.27 -15.66
CA TRP A 40 -7.54 -6.74 -14.29
C TRP A 40 -8.70 -7.67 -13.99
N GLN A 41 -8.56 -8.40 -12.89
CA GLN A 41 -9.61 -9.25 -12.34
C GLN A 41 -9.76 -8.93 -10.86
N LEU A 42 -10.98 -8.61 -10.43
CA LEU A 42 -11.33 -8.54 -9.02
C LEU A 42 -11.84 -9.92 -8.61
N HIS A 43 -11.17 -10.51 -7.62
CA HIS A 43 -11.48 -11.81 -7.06
C HIS A 43 -12.14 -11.64 -5.70
N GLN A 44 -13.21 -12.41 -5.47
CA GLN A 44 -13.77 -12.65 -4.15
C GLN A 44 -14.11 -14.13 -4.05
N GLN A 45 -13.42 -14.85 -3.16
CA GLN A 45 -13.56 -16.31 -3.04
C GLN A 45 -13.34 -16.99 -4.41
N ASP A 46 -14.31 -17.75 -4.92
CA ASP A 46 -14.23 -18.47 -6.21
C ASP A 46 -14.81 -17.66 -7.38
N GLN A 47 -15.21 -16.40 -7.15
CA GLN A 47 -15.83 -15.55 -8.16
C GLN A 47 -14.87 -14.47 -8.67
N VAL A 48 -15.02 -14.13 -9.95
CA VAL A 48 -14.15 -13.17 -10.66
C VAL A 48 -14.99 -12.17 -11.44
N CYS A 49 -14.71 -10.88 -11.26
CA CYS A 49 -15.19 -9.81 -12.14
C CYS A 49 -14.02 -9.28 -12.97
N ALA A 50 -14.12 -9.35 -14.29
CA ALA A 50 -13.12 -8.74 -15.17
C ALA A 50 -13.29 -7.22 -15.17
N LEU A 51 -12.23 -6.45 -14.91
CA LEU A 51 -12.26 -4.99 -14.82
C LEU A 51 -11.17 -4.39 -15.70
N ASP A 52 -11.41 -3.17 -16.17
CA ASP A 52 -10.43 -2.40 -16.94
C ASP A 52 -10.10 -1.10 -16.22
N LEU A 53 -8.83 -0.92 -15.85
CA LEU A 53 -8.34 0.38 -15.42
C LEU A 53 -8.02 1.19 -16.68
N LEU A 54 -8.92 2.10 -17.05
CA LEU A 54 -8.73 2.95 -18.23
C LEU A 54 -7.98 4.22 -17.83
N GLU A 55 -6.92 4.55 -18.57
CA GLU A 55 -6.15 5.78 -18.34
C GLU A 55 -6.99 7.04 -18.61
N GLN A 56 -7.86 6.98 -19.63
CA GLN A 56 -8.71 8.11 -19.99
C GLN A 56 -9.73 8.39 -18.88
N ALA A 57 -9.64 9.58 -18.30
CA ALA A 57 -10.47 10.04 -17.18
C ALA A 57 -10.41 9.13 -15.93
N ASN A 58 -9.39 8.25 -15.82
CA ASN A 58 -9.33 7.19 -14.81
C ASN A 58 -10.65 6.42 -14.67
N ALA A 59 -11.29 6.11 -15.80
CA ALA A 59 -12.55 5.36 -15.80
C ALA A 59 -12.30 3.89 -15.45
N LEU A 60 -13.25 3.28 -14.75
CA LEU A 60 -13.28 1.84 -14.49
C LEU A 60 -14.24 1.18 -15.48
N GLY A 61 -13.71 0.32 -16.35
CA GLY A 61 -14.44 -0.47 -17.33
C GLY A 61 -14.60 -1.94 -16.94
N GLY A 62 -15.07 -2.75 -17.88
CA GLY A 62 -15.34 -4.17 -17.69
C GLY A 62 -16.66 -4.45 -16.97
N ASP A 63 -16.71 -5.54 -16.21
CA ASP A 63 -17.86 -6.01 -15.45
C ASP A 63 -17.98 -5.30 -14.09
N VAL A 64 -18.19 -3.99 -14.16
CA VAL A 64 -18.42 -3.15 -12.97
C VAL A 64 -19.73 -3.49 -12.24
N ALA A 65 -20.69 -4.14 -12.92
CA ALA A 65 -21.93 -4.58 -12.31
C ALA A 65 -21.73 -5.82 -11.42
N CYS A 66 -20.85 -6.74 -11.82
CA CYS A 66 -20.37 -7.82 -10.96
C CYS A 66 -19.68 -7.27 -9.71
N ALA A 67 -18.71 -6.35 -9.88
CA ALA A 67 -17.96 -5.80 -8.75
C ALA A 67 -18.87 -5.03 -7.76
N ALA A 68 -19.90 -4.33 -8.26
CA ALA A 68 -20.85 -3.59 -7.43
C ALA A 68 -21.60 -4.49 -6.42
N GLN A 69 -21.83 -5.76 -6.76
CA GLN A 69 -22.52 -6.70 -5.86
C GLN A 69 -21.72 -6.97 -4.59
N TRP A 70 -20.39 -6.87 -4.66
CA TRP A 70 -19.50 -7.11 -3.54
C TRP A 70 -19.12 -5.80 -2.83
N LEU A 71 -18.89 -4.74 -3.60
CA LEU A 71 -18.40 -3.47 -3.09
C LEU A 71 -19.51 -2.58 -2.50
N GLY A 72 -20.78 -2.94 -2.67
CA GLY A 72 -21.94 -2.23 -2.14
C GLY A 72 -22.39 -1.03 -2.97
N GLU A 73 -21.47 -0.41 -3.70
CA GLU A 73 -21.72 0.66 -4.66
C GLU A 73 -21.08 0.34 -6.01
N LYS A 74 -21.58 0.97 -7.08
CA LYS A 74 -21.01 0.80 -8.42
C LYS A 74 -19.73 1.63 -8.55
N PRO A 75 -18.54 1.02 -8.69
CA PRO A 75 -17.33 1.77 -8.96
C PRO A 75 -17.33 2.25 -10.41
N LEU A 76 -16.97 3.50 -10.63
CA LEU A 76 -16.95 4.13 -11.96
C LEU A 76 -15.59 4.74 -12.30
N THR A 77 -14.83 5.15 -11.30
CA THR A 77 -13.49 5.70 -11.48
C THR A 77 -12.52 5.07 -10.50
N TRP A 78 -11.24 5.24 -10.78
CA TRP A 78 -10.17 4.76 -9.93
C TRP A 78 -9.10 5.85 -9.74
N THR A 79 -8.28 5.73 -8.71
CA THR A 79 -7.17 6.68 -8.48
C THR A 79 -5.97 5.95 -7.89
N PRO A 80 -4.77 6.06 -8.50
CA PRO A 80 -3.53 5.57 -7.91
C PRO A 80 -3.24 6.25 -6.58
N THR A 81 -2.74 5.49 -5.60
CA THR A 81 -2.10 6.02 -4.39
C THR A 81 -0.69 5.46 -4.26
N PRO A 82 0.20 6.07 -3.45
CA PRO A 82 1.56 5.54 -3.29
C PRO A 82 1.61 4.09 -2.81
N ASP A 83 0.58 3.67 -2.08
CA ASP A 83 0.43 2.37 -1.44
C ASP A 83 -0.68 1.50 -2.05
N GLY A 84 -1.35 1.91 -3.13
CA GLY A 84 -2.54 1.20 -3.59
C GLY A 84 -3.33 1.87 -4.70
N ILE A 85 -4.62 1.54 -4.75
CA ILE A 85 -5.61 2.05 -5.71
C ILE A 85 -6.93 2.29 -4.97
N TRP A 86 -7.51 3.48 -5.11
CA TRP A 86 -8.90 3.72 -4.74
C TRP A 86 -9.83 3.35 -5.88
N LEU A 87 -10.93 2.65 -5.58
CA LEU A 87 -12.12 2.56 -6.43
C LEU A 87 -13.17 3.54 -5.90
N MET A 88 -13.77 4.33 -6.79
CA MET A 88 -14.64 5.45 -6.41
C MET A 88 -15.97 5.39 -7.15
N ASN A 89 -17.00 5.97 -6.53
CA ASN A 89 -18.32 6.13 -7.13
C ASN A 89 -18.37 7.35 -8.09
N ALA A 90 -19.56 7.64 -8.64
CA ALA A 90 -19.77 8.73 -9.60
C ALA A 90 -19.44 10.11 -9.02
N GLU A 91 -19.63 10.28 -7.71
CA GLU A 91 -19.43 11.50 -6.96
C GLU A 91 -17.96 11.70 -6.56
N GLY A 92 -17.09 10.71 -6.84
CA GLY A 92 -15.68 10.73 -6.42
C GLY A 92 -15.49 10.41 -4.93
N SER A 93 -16.45 9.75 -4.30
CA SER A 93 -16.29 9.18 -2.95
C SER A 93 -15.64 7.80 -3.04
N GLY A 94 -14.70 7.52 -2.15
CA GLY A 94 -14.01 6.22 -2.11
C GLY A 94 -14.92 5.10 -1.63
N ILE A 95 -15.06 4.05 -2.44
CA ILE A 95 -15.83 2.84 -2.11
C ILE A 95 -14.93 1.85 -1.36
N THR A 96 -13.76 1.56 -1.93
CA THR A 96 -12.75 0.71 -1.30
C THR A 96 -11.35 1.13 -1.72
N HIS A 97 -10.41 1.07 -0.78
CA HIS A 97 -8.99 1.16 -1.07
C HIS A 97 -8.41 -0.24 -1.18
N LEU A 98 -7.61 -0.45 -2.22
CA LEU A 98 -6.92 -1.69 -2.50
C LEU A 98 -5.42 -1.44 -2.27
N ASN A 99 -4.89 -1.98 -1.18
CA ASN A 99 -3.49 -1.87 -0.80
C ASN A 99 -2.62 -2.72 -1.72
N ARG A 100 -1.48 -2.20 -2.15
CA ARG A 100 -0.52 -2.92 -2.97
C ARG A 100 0.20 -3.96 -2.12
N GLU A 101 -0.01 -5.22 -2.43
CA GLU A 101 0.74 -6.33 -1.82
C GLU A 101 2.05 -6.57 -2.57
N GLN A 102 1.95 -6.62 -3.90
CA GLN A 102 3.08 -6.74 -4.81
C GLN A 102 2.71 -6.16 -6.18
N GLU A 103 3.66 -6.14 -7.11
CA GLU A 103 3.38 -5.69 -8.47
C GLU A 103 2.26 -6.54 -9.10
N GLY A 104 1.22 -5.86 -9.58
CA GLY A 104 0.07 -6.51 -10.20
C GLY A 104 -0.92 -7.17 -9.23
N GLU A 105 -0.76 -7.03 -7.91
CA GLU A 105 -1.71 -7.56 -6.92
C GLU A 105 -2.03 -6.54 -5.82
N TYR A 106 -3.32 -6.28 -5.63
CA TYR A 106 -3.82 -5.35 -4.62
C TYR A 106 -4.95 -5.98 -3.81
N LYS A 107 -5.03 -5.69 -2.52
CA LYS A 107 -6.03 -6.26 -1.60
C LYS A 107 -6.81 -5.20 -0.85
N GLY A 108 -8.11 -5.42 -0.71
CA GLY A 108 -8.99 -4.58 0.09
C GLY A 108 -10.08 -5.40 0.76
N ARG A 109 -11.09 -4.70 1.28
CA ARG A 109 -12.24 -5.33 1.91
C ARG A 109 -13.54 -4.71 1.42
N THR A 110 -14.54 -5.55 1.26
CA THR A 110 -15.93 -5.13 1.05
C THR A 110 -16.54 -4.50 2.30
N PRO A 111 -17.71 -3.85 2.20
CA PRO A 111 -18.44 -3.35 3.36
C PRO A 111 -18.79 -4.43 4.39
N THR A 112 -18.93 -5.69 3.97
CA THR A 112 -19.19 -6.84 4.88
C THR A 112 -17.91 -7.39 5.52
N GLY A 113 -16.75 -6.86 5.16
CA GLY A 113 -15.44 -7.26 5.70
C GLY A 113 -14.76 -8.41 4.94
N LEU A 114 -15.38 -8.95 3.89
CA LEU A 114 -14.76 -9.97 3.04
C LEU A 114 -13.62 -9.37 2.22
N GLU A 115 -12.51 -10.11 2.12
CA GLU A 115 -11.37 -9.74 1.28
C GLU A 115 -11.75 -9.74 -0.20
N VAL A 116 -11.17 -8.80 -0.94
CA VAL A 116 -11.16 -8.78 -2.41
C VAL A 116 -9.74 -8.58 -2.89
N VAL A 117 -9.38 -9.24 -3.99
CA VAL A 117 -8.04 -9.18 -4.59
C VAL A 117 -8.15 -8.69 -6.03
N LEU A 118 -7.54 -7.56 -6.35
CA LEU A 118 -7.41 -7.06 -7.72
C LEU A 118 -6.08 -7.54 -8.29
N GLN A 119 -6.13 -8.41 -9.31
CA GLN A 119 -4.94 -8.98 -9.95
C GLN A 119 -4.85 -8.56 -11.41
N ARG A 120 -3.67 -8.16 -11.86
CA ARG A 120 -3.40 -7.78 -13.25
C ARG A 120 -3.45 -9.03 -14.11
N THR A 121 -4.19 -8.99 -15.21
CA THR A 121 -4.11 -10.08 -16.19
C THR A 121 -2.84 -9.92 -17.04
N PRO A 122 -2.18 -11.03 -17.41
CA PRO A 122 -1.01 -11.01 -18.31
C PRO A 122 -1.27 -10.30 -19.64
#